data_AF-A0A8C6ST32-F1
#
_entry.id   AF-A0A8C6ST32-F1
#
_cell.length_a   1.000
_cell.length_b   1.000
_cell.length_c   1.000
_cell.angle_alpha   90.00
_cell.angle_beta   90.00
_cell.angle_gamma   90.00
#
_symmetry.space_group_name_H-M   'P 1'
#
loop_
_entity.id
_entity.type
_entity.pdbx_description
1 polymer ?
#
loop_
_entity_poly.entity_id
_entity_poly.type
_entity_poly.pdbx_seq_one_letter_code
_entity_poly.pdbx_strand_id
1 'polypeptide(L)'
;MAQSTEERTEEKTQEEPTVVQNEPEQERSDWLLDTALGRWLSSRLAFTNLTLLKILLWLVLLGLFAELEFGLPFFVLSLFYWIYEGLRSSEDRQPGELSAYSVFNPDCQPLLGSLTAEQLEGEMGYRPLANR
;
A
#
# COMPACT_ATOMS: atom_id res chain seq x y z
N MET A 1 80.37 -2.92 -26.41
CA MET A 1 79.68 -1.64 -26.68
C MET A 1 78.22 -1.98 -26.96
N ALA A 2 77.31 -1.67 -26.01
CA ALA A 2 75.82 -1.63 -26.10
C ALA A 2 75.09 -2.95 -26.51
N GLN A 3 73.92 -3.41 -26.02
CA GLN A 3 72.74 -2.97 -25.22
C GLN A 3 72.18 -4.28 -24.57
N SER A 4 71.76 -4.39 -23.30
CA SER A 4 70.55 -3.90 -22.59
C SER A 4 69.20 -4.32 -23.20
N THR A 5 68.45 -5.20 -22.51
CA THR A 5 66.98 -5.24 -22.21
C THR A 5 66.58 -6.71 -21.92
N GLU A 6 66.14 -7.12 -20.72
CA GLU A 6 64.94 -6.84 -19.89
C GLU A 6 63.91 -7.98 -19.98
N GLU A 7 63.11 -8.11 -18.90
CA GLU A 7 61.98 -9.02 -18.65
C GLU A 7 62.29 -10.46 -18.17
N ARG A 8 61.60 -11.03 -17.17
CA ARG A 8 60.64 -10.53 -16.17
C ARG A 8 60.43 -11.66 -15.14
N THR A 9 60.46 -11.29 -13.87
CA THR A 9 60.10 -12.04 -12.66
C THR A 9 58.71 -12.69 -12.77
N GLU A 10 58.48 -13.86 -12.16
CA GLU A 10 57.45 -14.01 -11.11
C GLU A 10 57.42 -15.40 -10.45
N GLU A 11 57.33 -15.29 -9.14
CA GLU A 11 57.42 -16.22 -8.04
C GLU A 11 56.13 -17.06 -7.90
N LYS A 12 56.25 -18.34 -7.53
CA LYS A 12 55.10 -19.18 -7.17
C LYS A 12 55.34 -19.86 -5.83
N THR A 13 55.08 -19.12 -4.76
CA THR A 13 54.92 -19.65 -3.40
C THR A 13 53.43 -19.99 -3.22
N GLN A 14 53.12 -21.28 -3.11
CA GLN A 14 51.78 -21.78 -2.75
C GLN A 14 51.76 -22.08 -1.26
N GLU A 15 51.00 -21.31 -0.49
CA GLU A 15 50.56 -21.63 0.87
C GLU A 15 49.02 -21.70 0.95
N GLU A 16 48.54 -22.47 1.93
CA GLU A 16 47.15 -22.77 2.37
C GLU A 16 46.34 -23.84 1.63
N PRO A 17 45.55 -24.68 2.36
CA PRO A 17 44.57 -24.30 3.39
C PRO A 17 44.81 -24.99 4.75
N THR A 18 44.30 -24.55 5.91
CA THR A 18 42.89 -24.69 6.30
C THR A 18 42.72 -24.02 7.67
N VAL A 19 41.89 -22.97 7.75
CA VAL A 19 41.52 -22.33 9.03
C VAL A 19 39.99 -22.26 9.13
N VAL A 20 39.49 -22.97 10.16
CA VAL A 20 38.34 -22.64 11.00
C VAL A 20 36.95 -22.70 10.34
N GLN A 21 36.29 -23.84 10.55
CA GLN A 21 34.84 -23.91 10.69
C GLN A 21 34.53 -23.69 12.16
N ASN A 22 33.81 -22.61 12.50
CA ASN A 22 32.85 -22.50 13.62
C ASN A 22 32.06 -21.19 13.45
N GLU A 23 30.73 -21.30 13.44
CA GLU A 23 29.67 -20.26 13.38
C GLU A 23 29.42 -19.54 12.04
N PRO A 24 28.26 -19.80 11.38
CA PRO A 24 27.44 -18.67 10.92
C PRO A 24 25.93 -18.97 10.91
N GLU A 25 25.32 -19.40 12.02
CA GLU A 25 23.84 -19.40 12.06
C GLU A 25 23.28 -18.01 12.38
N GLN A 26 23.93 -17.25 13.25
CA GLN A 26 23.41 -15.96 13.71
C GLN A 26 23.54 -14.84 12.66
N GLU A 27 24.68 -14.75 11.97
CA GLU A 27 24.96 -13.75 10.92
C GLU A 27 24.06 -13.97 9.67
N ARG A 28 23.60 -15.21 9.45
CA ARG A 28 22.69 -15.57 8.35
C ARG A 28 21.26 -15.07 8.57
N SER A 29 20.84 -14.85 9.81
CA SER A 29 19.52 -14.27 10.12
C SER A 29 19.50 -12.76 9.86
N ASP A 30 20.59 -12.07 10.17
CA ASP A 30 20.65 -10.60 10.15
C ASP A 30 20.61 -10.03 8.73
N TRP A 31 21.28 -10.65 7.74
CA TRP A 31 21.20 -10.19 6.33
C TRP A 31 19.80 -10.41 5.70
N LEU A 32 19.05 -11.41 6.17
CA LEU A 32 17.69 -11.68 5.69
C LEU A 32 16.71 -10.60 6.15
N LEU A 33 16.93 -10.03 7.34
CA LEU A 33 16.13 -8.94 7.88
C LEU A 33 16.54 -7.57 7.31
N ASP A 34 17.76 -7.43 6.81
CA ASP A 34 18.25 -6.18 6.20
C ASP A 34 17.91 -6.04 4.70
N THR A 35 17.68 -7.17 4.02
CA THR A 35 17.25 -7.18 2.60
C THR A 35 15.82 -6.62 2.45
N ALA A 36 15.48 -6.08 1.27
CA ALA A 36 14.19 -5.44 0.93
C ALA A 36 12.92 -6.13 1.48
N LEU A 37 12.97 -7.44 1.76
CA LEU A 37 11.95 -8.19 2.47
C LEU A 37 11.71 -7.69 3.90
N GLY A 38 12.75 -7.48 4.73
CA GLY A 38 12.57 -6.98 6.09
C GLY A 38 12.00 -5.57 6.12
N ARG A 39 12.37 -4.71 5.17
CA ARG A 39 11.74 -3.39 4.99
C ARG A 39 10.28 -3.49 4.51
N TRP A 40 9.97 -4.46 3.65
CA TRP A 40 8.60 -4.73 3.17
C TRP A 40 7.70 -5.34 4.26
N LEU A 41 8.20 -6.31 5.03
CA LEU A 41 7.53 -6.87 6.19
C LEU A 41 7.35 -5.81 7.28
N SER A 42 8.38 -5.01 7.55
CA SER A 42 8.31 -3.91 8.53
C SER A 42 7.32 -2.83 8.10
N SER A 43 7.19 -2.53 6.81
CA SER A 43 6.16 -1.58 6.33
C SER A 43 4.76 -2.16 6.38
N ARG A 44 4.57 -3.45 6.10
CA ARG A 44 3.30 -4.15 6.32
C ARG A 44 2.93 -4.18 7.81
N LEU A 45 3.89 -4.52 8.66
CA LEU A 45 3.73 -4.53 10.11
C LEU A 45 3.52 -3.12 10.67
N ALA A 46 4.21 -2.10 10.15
CA ALA A 46 4.00 -0.71 10.55
C ALA A 46 2.59 -0.25 10.21
N PHE A 47 2.07 -0.60 9.03
CA PHE A 47 0.69 -0.29 8.65
C PHE A 47 -0.32 -1.03 9.53
N THR A 48 -0.09 -2.31 9.84
CA THR A 48 -0.95 -3.06 10.77
C THR A 48 -0.88 -2.48 12.19
N ASN A 49 0.29 -2.06 12.66
CA ASN A 49 0.45 -1.42 13.96
C ASN A 49 -0.28 -0.07 14.01
N LEU A 50 -0.20 0.73 12.94
CA LEU A 50 -0.86 2.03 12.86
C LEU A 50 -2.39 1.90 12.81
N THR A 51 -2.90 0.95 12.03
CA THR A 51 -4.33 0.64 11.96
C THR A 51 -4.83 0.05 13.28
N LEU A 52 -4.08 -0.84 13.91
CA LEU A 52 -4.40 -1.39 15.24
C LEU A 52 -4.44 -0.29 16.29
N LEU A 53 -3.44 0.60 16.33
CA LEU A 53 -3.42 1.76 17.23
C LEU A 53 -4.65 2.64 17.05
N LYS A 54 -5.07 2.86 15.80
CA LYS A 54 -6.25 3.67 15.47
C LYS A 54 -7.56 2.99 15.93
N ILE A 55 -7.67 1.67 15.77
CA ILE A 55 -8.81 0.88 16.29
C ILE A 55 -8.84 0.89 17.81
N LEU A 56 -7.68 0.70 18.46
CA LEU A 56 -7.57 0.74 19.92
C LEU A 56 -7.97 2.11 20.46
N LEU A 57 -7.45 3.19 19.86
CA LEU A 57 -7.82 4.56 20.20
C LEU A 57 -9.34 4.76 20.08
N TRP A 58 -9.94 4.28 19.00
CA TRP A 58 -11.38 4.36 18.80
C TRP A 58 -12.16 3.59 19.88
N LEU A 59 -11.71 2.39 20.27
CA LEU A 59 -12.33 1.62 21.36
C LEU A 59 -12.20 2.31 22.72
N VAL A 60 -11.06 2.94 23.01
CA VAL A 60 -10.86 3.72 24.23
C VAL A 60 -11.81 4.92 24.26
N LEU A 61 -11.95 5.64 23.15
CA LEU A 61 -12.93 6.73 23.04
C LEU A 61 -14.36 6.21 23.22
N LEU A 62 -14.72 5.09 22.57
CA LEU A 62 -16.03 4.47 22.71
C LEU A 62 -16.33 4.12 24.17
N GLY A 63 -15.38 3.52 24.88
CA GLY A 63 -15.49 3.20 26.30
C GLY A 63 -15.63 4.44 27.17
N LEU A 64 -14.84 5.49 26.89
CA LEU A 64 -14.96 6.78 27.58
C LEU A 64 -16.36 7.38 27.39
N PHE A 65 -16.87 7.47 26.15
CA PHE A 65 -18.20 8.02 25.90
C PHE A 65 -19.33 7.16 26.45
N ALA A 66 -19.15 5.83 26.52
CA ALA A 66 -20.12 4.94 27.16
C ALA A 66 -20.29 5.26 28.65
N GLU A 67 -19.21 5.57 29.36
CA GLU A 67 -19.25 5.99 30.77
C GLU A 67 -19.93 7.36 30.94
N LEU A 68 -19.78 8.26 29.96
CA LEU A 68 -20.46 9.56 29.95
C LEU A 68 -21.95 9.48 29.57
N GLU A 69 -22.55 8.29 29.42
CA GLU A 69 -23.91 8.06 28.90
C GLU A 69 -24.13 8.53 27.43
N PHE A 70 -23.06 8.94 26.73
CA PHE A 70 -23.06 9.41 25.35
C PHE A 70 -22.44 8.41 24.36
N GLY A 71 -22.26 7.15 24.75
CA GLY A 71 -21.61 6.12 23.94
C GLY A 71 -22.38 5.79 22.66
N LEU A 72 -23.72 5.75 22.74
CA LEU A 72 -24.57 5.42 21.60
C LEU A 72 -24.51 6.48 20.49
N PRO A 73 -24.65 7.80 20.77
CA PRO A 73 -24.39 8.83 19.77
C PRO A 73 -23.01 8.72 19.10
N PHE A 74 -21.94 8.50 19.88
CA PHE A 74 -20.58 8.36 19.34
C PHE A 74 -20.45 7.14 18.42
N PHE A 75 -21.04 6.01 18.81
CA PHE A 75 -21.07 4.79 17.99
C PHE A 75 -21.83 5.00 16.68
N VAL A 76 -23.02 5.59 16.73
CA VAL A 76 -23.85 5.85 15.54
C VAL A 76 -23.14 6.79 14.57
N LEU A 77 -22.53 7.87 15.07
CA LEU A 77 -21.72 8.78 14.24
C LEU A 77 -20.51 8.07 13.62
N SER A 78 -19.86 7.17 14.36
CA SER A 78 -18.76 6.35 13.84
C SER A 78 -19.22 5.40 12.73
N LEU A 79 -20.41 4.81 12.87
CA LEU A 79 -21.00 3.97 11.83
C LEU A 79 -21.33 4.78 10.57
N PHE A 80 -21.90 5.97 10.72
CA PHE A 80 -22.10 6.89 9.61
C PHE A 80 -20.79 7.27 8.94
N TYR A 81 -19.72 7.50 9.71
CA TYR A 81 -18.40 7.77 9.16
C TYR A 81 -17.88 6.59 8.33
N TRP A 82 -18.02 5.35 8.79
CA TRP A 82 -17.61 4.16 8.02
C TRP A 82 -18.45 4.00 6.76
N ILE A 83 -19.78 4.11 6.85
CA ILE A 83 -20.66 4.04 5.67
C ILE A 83 -20.32 5.15 4.68
N TYR A 84 -20.09 6.36 5.17
CA TYR A 84 -19.69 7.49 4.33
C TYR A 84 -18.36 7.20 3.64
N GLU A 85 -17.33 6.73 4.35
CA GLU A 85 -16.04 6.39 3.75
C GLU A 85 -16.15 5.23 2.76
N GLY A 86 -16.95 4.20 3.07
CA GLY A 86 -17.18 3.05 2.18
C GLY A 86 -17.97 3.40 0.91
N LEU A 87 -18.89 4.35 1.01
CA LEU A 87 -19.64 4.88 -0.14
C LEU A 87 -18.84 5.95 -0.90
N ARG A 88 -18.00 6.73 -0.22
CA ARG A 88 -17.15 7.79 -0.80
C ARG A 88 -15.94 7.22 -1.52
N SER A 89 -15.34 6.15 -0.99
CA SER A 89 -14.27 5.36 -1.63
C SER A 89 -14.79 4.35 -2.63
N SER A 90 -16.06 4.41 -3.05
CA SER A 90 -16.44 3.88 -4.37
C SER A 90 -15.80 4.79 -5.41
N GLU A 91 -14.50 4.58 -5.56
CA GLU A 91 -13.57 5.06 -6.57
C GLU A 91 -14.27 5.14 -7.92
N ASP A 92 -14.00 6.22 -8.66
CA ASP A 92 -14.58 6.56 -9.96
C ASP A 92 -15.00 5.30 -10.72
N ARG A 93 -16.33 5.11 -10.85
CA ARG A 93 -16.88 3.90 -11.49
C ARG A 93 -16.13 3.66 -12.76
N GLN A 94 -15.45 2.52 -12.84
CA GLN A 94 -14.70 2.19 -14.04
C GLN A 94 -15.70 2.20 -15.21
N PRO A 95 -15.38 2.85 -16.34
CA PRO A 95 -16.29 2.92 -17.47
C PRO A 95 -16.60 1.50 -17.96
N GLY A 96 -17.75 0.96 -17.55
CA GLY A 96 -18.15 -0.44 -17.76
C GLY A 96 -18.62 -1.20 -16.51
N GLU A 97 -18.53 -0.65 -15.30
CA GLU A 97 -19.13 -1.29 -14.13
C GLU A 97 -20.65 -1.43 -14.29
N LEU A 98 -21.12 -2.67 -14.18
CA LEU A 98 -22.51 -3.05 -14.35
C LEU A 98 -23.35 -2.39 -13.25
N SER A 99 -24.14 -1.36 -13.61
CA SER A 99 -25.16 -0.83 -12.71
C SER A 99 -26.22 -1.91 -12.44
N ALA A 100 -26.88 -1.88 -11.28
CA ALA A 100 -27.93 -2.86 -10.94
C ALA A 100 -29.10 -2.90 -11.96
N TYR A 101 -29.28 -1.82 -12.73
CA TYR A 101 -30.28 -1.73 -13.78
C TYR A 101 -29.80 -2.25 -15.15
N SER A 102 -28.53 -2.64 -15.28
CA SER A 102 -27.99 -3.28 -16.49
C SER A 102 -28.68 -4.60 -16.83
N VAL A 103 -29.26 -5.30 -15.84
CA VAL A 103 -30.03 -6.54 -16.09
C VAL A 103 -31.27 -6.31 -16.94
N PHE A 104 -31.77 -5.07 -16.96
CA PHE A 104 -32.88 -4.65 -17.80
C PHE A 104 -32.42 -4.11 -19.15
N ASN A 105 -31.12 -3.91 -19.34
CA ASN A 105 -30.58 -3.42 -20.59
C ASN A 105 -30.12 -4.58 -21.48
N PRO A 106 -30.50 -4.60 -22.77
CA PRO A 106 -29.99 -5.60 -23.69
C PRO A 106 -28.45 -5.52 -23.71
N ASP A 107 -27.80 -6.69 -23.67
CA ASP A 107 -26.34 -6.86 -23.59
C ASP A 107 -25.65 -6.23 -22.37
N CYS A 108 -26.41 -5.89 -21.32
CA CYS A 108 -25.91 -5.25 -20.09
C CYS A 108 -25.15 -3.93 -20.33
N GLN A 109 -25.36 -3.30 -21.48
CA GLN A 109 -24.70 -2.05 -21.83
C GLN A 109 -25.29 -0.88 -21.04
N PRO A 110 -24.65 0.29 -20.95
CA PRO A 110 -25.29 1.51 -20.50
C PRO A 110 -26.41 1.93 -21.48
N LEU A 111 -27.52 2.46 -20.98
CA LEU A 111 -28.59 2.99 -21.82
C LEU A 111 -28.03 4.14 -22.67
N LEU A 112 -28.38 4.16 -23.96
CA LEU A 112 -28.04 5.25 -24.86
C LEU A 112 -28.81 6.50 -24.40
N GLY A 113 -28.15 7.36 -23.62
CA GLY A 113 -28.77 8.49 -22.92
C GLY A 113 -28.68 8.44 -21.39
N SER A 114 -28.01 7.45 -20.77
CA SER A 114 -27.61 7.57 -19.37
C SER A 114 -26.64 8.74 -19.26
N LEU A 115 -27.08 9.85 -18.67
CA LEU A 115 -26.24 11.02 -18.48
C LEU A 115 -25.05 10.60 -17.61
N THR A 116 -23.85 10.68 -18.19
CA THR A 116 -22.64 10.53 -17.40
C THR A 116 -22.57 11.69 -16.40
N ALA A 117 -21.88 11.49 -15.27
CA ALA A 117 -21.80 12.54 -14.25
C ALA A 117 -21.26 13.84 -14.86
N GLU A 118 -20.31 13.76 -15.79
CA GLU A 118 -19.72 14.92 -16.45
C GLU A 118 -20.70 15.64 -17.38
N GLN A 119 -21.59 14.88 -18.04
CA GLN A 119 -22.56 15.43 -18.97
C GLN A 119 -23.74 16.07 -18.23
N LEU A 120 -24.19 15.46 -17.13
CA LEU A 120 -25.18 16.02 -16.21
C LEU A 120 -24.66 17.31 -15.53
N GLU A 121 -23.39 17.32 -15.10
CA GLU A 121 -22.74 18.51 -14.52
C GLU A 121 -22.66 19.66 -15.52
N GLY A 122 -22.32 19.35 -16.79
CA GLY A 122 -22.34 20.33 -17.89
C GLY A 122 -23.72 20.93 -18.15
N GLU A 123 -24.78 20.14 -18.08
CA GLU A 123 -26.18 20.60 -18.22
C GLU A 123 -26.68 21.38 -16.99
N MET A 124 -26.23 21.01 -15.79
CA MET A 124 -26.52 21.75 -14.55
C MET A 124 -25.66 23.01 -14.35
N GLY A 125 -24.79 23.34 -15.32
CA GLY A 125 -23.97 24.55 -15.31
C GLY A 125 -22.69 24.44 -14.47
N TYR A 126 -22.41 23.26 -13.90
CA TYR A 126 -21.15 22.94 -13.25
C TYR A 126 -20.12 22.56 -14.33
N ARG A 127 -19.60 23.52 -15.10
CA ARG A 127 -18.54 23.24 -16.08
C ARG A 127 -17.27 22.76 -15.35
N PRO A 128 -16.61 21.68 -15.80
CA PRO A 128 -15.35 21.24 -15.22
C PRO A 128 -14.28 22.33 -15.40
N LEU A 129 -13.62 22.75 -14.31
CA LEU A 129 -12.44 23.60 -14.34
C LEU A 129 -11.19 22.83 -14.78
N ALA A 130 -11.32 22.01 -15.84
CA ALA A 130 -10.24 21.24 -16.42
C ALA A 130 -9.83 21.83 -17.78
N ASN A 131 -9.59 23.15 -17.83
CA ASN A 131 -8.73 23.75 -18.85
C ASN A 131 -8.37 25.20 -18.47
N ARG A 132 -7.24 25.38 -17.78
CA ARG A 132 -6.39 26.57 -17.87
C ARG A 132 -4.94 26.17 -17.69
#